data_AF-A0AA37GQN6-F1
#
_entry.id   AF-A0AA37GQN6-F1
#
_cell.length_a   1.000
_cell.length_b   1.000
_cell.length_c   1.000
_cell.angle_alpha   90.00
_cell.angle_beta   90.00
_cell.angle_gamma   90.00
#
_symmetry.space_group_name_H-M   'P 1'
#
loop_
_entity.id
_entity.type
_entity.pdbx_description
1 polymer ?
#
loop_
_entity_poly.entity_id
_entity_poly.type
_entity_poly.pdbx_seq_one_letter_code
_entity_poly.pdbx_strand_id
1 'polypeptide(L)'
;MVQIAHPVVVSLNQLKQGNIPFETLKEAFGPESLGILVVKDVPPEFGDLRHQTLSYASYLGNLPEHELKKLENEKAKFLTGWSLGKETLKSGQVDTFKGSYYANCAFYVDATLDCAKPTANFNTDNFPEYLSPNVWPAQDVLPGFKPSLESLCRVIIDTAVLVARACDRYAESEIQAYPKGYLEHVVSTSNTTKARLLHYYPQTQEALSKIGAADDDW
;
A
#
# COMPACT_ATOMS: atom_id res chain seq x y z
N MET A 1 10.53 -15.43 -29.32
CA MET A 1 9.55 -15.91 -28.32
C MET A 1 9.63 -14.96 -27.14
N VAL A 2 8.53 -14.34 -26.72
CA VAL A 2 8.51 -13.54 -25.49
C VAL A 2 8.54 -14.53 -24.33
N GLN A 3 9.57 -14.45 -23.50
CA GLN A 3 9.67 -15.28 -22.30
C GLN A 3 8.72 -14.70 -21.26
N ILE A 4 7.66 -15.45 -20.93
CA ILE A 4 6.73 -15.05 -19.87
C ILE A 4 7.44 -15.27 -18.55
N ALA A 5 7.70 -14.19 -17.83
CA ALA A 5 8.28 -14.26 -16.50
C ALA A 5 7.21 -14.72 -15.50
N HIS A 6 7.59 -15.62 -14.58
CA HIS A 6 6.71 -16.14 -13.55
C HIS A 6 7.15 -15.62 -12.18
N PRO A 7 6.24 -15.04 -11.37
CA PRO A 7 6.61 -14.60 -10.04
C PRO A 7 6.91 -15.81 -9.15
N VAL A 8 7.84 -15.64 -8.22
CA VAL A 8 8.13 -16.65 -7.20
C VAL A 8 6.93 -16.74 -6.25
N VAL A 9 6.48 -17.97 -5.97
CA VAL A 9 5.32 -18.23 -5.10
C VAL A 9 5.76 -18.99 -3.86
N VAL A 10 5.44 -18.46 -2.68
CA VAL A 10 5.67 -19.12 -1.38
C VAL A 10 4.37 -19.17 -0.59
N SER A 11 4.19 -20.19 0.24
CA SER A 11 3.04 -20.23 1.17
C SER A 11 3.30 -19.39 2.41
N LEU A 12 2.23 -18.84 2.99
CA LEU A 12 2.28 -18.18 4.29
C LEU A 12 2.86 -19.10 5.37
N ASN A 13 2.55 -20.40 5.30
CA ASN A 13 3.07 -21.37 6.27
C ASN A 13 4.60 -21.53 6.17
N GLN A 14 5.18 -21.56 4.96
CA GLN A 14 6.64 -21.59 4.80
C GLN A 14 7.30 -20.34 5.39
N LEU A 15 6.69 -19.17 5.21
CA LEU A 15 7.13 -17.91 5.82
C LEU A 15 7.06 -17.97 7.35
N LYS A 16 5.95 -18.47 7.91
CA LYS A 16 5.76 -18.65 9.36
C LYS A 16 6.80 -19.58 9.97
N GLN A 17 7.12 -20.69 9.30
CA GLN A 17 8.12 -21.65 9.73
C GLN A 17 9.57 -21.16 9.54
N GLY A 18 9.78 -20.09 8.76
CA GLY A 18 11.13 -19.63 8.42
C GLY A 18 11.87 -20.59 7.47
N ASN A 19 11.13 -21.37 6.67
CA ASN A 19 11.67 -22.42 5.81
C ASN A 19 11.77 -21.98 4.33
N ILE A 20 12.09 -20.71 4.08
CA ILE A 20 12.32 -20.20 2.72
C ILE A 20 13.79 -20.43 2.35
N PRO A 21 14.09 -21.16 1.24
CA PRO A 21 15.44 -21.27 0.72
C PRO A 21 15.97 -19.92 0.23
N PHE A 22 17.27 -19.68 0.38
CA PHE A 22 17.91 -18.44 -0.08
C PHE A 22 17.84 -18.25 -1.60
N GLU A 23 17.94 -19.33 -2.38
CA GLU A 23 17.74 -19.27 -3.83
C GLU A 23 16.35 -18.72 -4.18
N THR A 24 15.31 -19.13 -3.46
CA THR A 24 13.94 -18.63 -3.66
C THR A 24 13.85 -17.11 -3.45
N LEU A 25 14.57 -16.55 -2.48
CA LEU A 25 14.61 -15.10 -2.26
C LEU A 25 15.41 -14.37 -3.35
N LYS A 26 16.51 -14.96 -3.83
CA LYS A 26 17.27 -14.41 -4.96
C LYS A 26 16.49 -14.46 -6.27
N GLU A 27 15.73 -15.51 -6.53
CA GLU A 27 14.83 -15.59 -7.68
C GLU A 27 13.70 -14.55 -7.59
N ALA A 28 13.27 -14.17 -6.39
CA ALA A 28 12.19 -13.19 -6.18
C ALA A 28 12.68 -11.73 -6.21
N PHE A 29 13.86 -11.46 -5.66
CA PHE A 29 14.36 -10.09 -5.41
C PHE A 29 15.77 -9.79 -5.95
N GLY A 30 16.43 -10.77 -6.58
CA GLY A 30 17.77 -10.58 -7.15
C GLY A 30 17.78 -9.67 -8.39
N PRO A 31 18.97 -9.31 -8.90
CA PRO A 31 19.11 -8.36 -10.01
C PRO A 31 18.37 -8.73 -11.29
N GLU A 32 18.25 -10.04 -11.55
CA GLU A 32 17.58 -10.59 -12.73
C GLU A 32 16.12 -11.03 -12.44
N SER A 33 15.61 -10.73 -11.24
CA SER A 33 14.28 -11.13 -10.82
C SER A 33 13.20 -10.16 -11.31
N LEU A 34 11.94 -10.58 -11.17
CA LEU A 34 10.79 -9.68 -11.32
C LEU A 34 10.67 -8.64 -10.19
N GLY A 35 11.40 -8.80 -9.09
CA GLY A 35 11.20 -8.02 -7.87
C GLY A 35 9.87 -8.32 -7.16
N ILE A 36 9.22 -9.44 -7.49
CA ILE A 36 7.88 -9.82 -7.02
C ILE A 36 7.92 -11.18 -6.32
N LEU A 37 7.36 -11.23 -5.11
CA LEU A 37 7.06 -12.44 -4.37
C LEU A 37 5.55 -12.54 -4.15
N VAL A 38 4.95 -13.68 -4.52
CA VAL A 38 3.54 -13.98 -4.27
C VAL A 38 3.42 -14.88 -3.06
N VAL A 39 2.65 -14.43 -2.07
CA VAL A 39 2.30 -15.25 -0.90
C VAL A 39 0.94 -15.90 -1.12
N LYS A 40 0.90 -17.22 -1.18
CA LYS A 40 -0.33 -18.02 -1.22
C LYS A 40 -0.70 -18.56 0.17
N ASP A 41 -1.87 -19.15 0.27
CA ASP A 41 -2.39 -19.74 1.52
C ASP A 41 -2.46 -18.71 2.66
N VAL A 42 -2.85 -17.47 2.30
CA VAL A 42 -3.11 -16.36 3.22
C VAL A 42 -4.30 -16.67 4.14
N PRO A 43 -4.50 -15.93 5.26
CA PRO A 43 -5.59 -16.22 6.19
C PRO A 43 -6.95 -16.27 5.48
N PRO A 44 -7.86 -17.19 5.87
CA PRO A 44 -9.11 -17.41 5.16
C PRO A 44 -9.99 -16.15 5.06
N GLU A 45 -9.93 -15.27 6.05
CA GLU A 45 -10.64 -13.99 6.07
C GLU A 45 -10.13 -12.96 5.04
N PHE A 46 -8.94 -13.14 4.47
CA PHE A 46 -8.36 -12.19 3.52
C PHE A 46 -9.24 -11.97 2.30
N GLY A 47 -9.87 -13.04 1.78
CA GLY A 47 -10.75 -12.94 0.60
C GLY A 47 -11.90 -11.97 0.82
N ASP A 48 -12.59 -12.12 1.94
CA ASP A 48 -13.74 -11.29 2.31
C ASP A 48 -13.31 -9.85 2.63
N LEU A 49 -12.25 -9.67 3.44
CA LEU A 49 -11.69 -8.36 3.77
C LEU A 49 -11.25 -7.59 2.53
N ARG A 50 -10.59 -8.27 1.59
CA ARG A 50 -10.15 -7.70 0.32
C ARG A 50 -11.35 -7.28 -0.51
N HIS A 51 -12.32 -8.17 -0.69
CA HIS A 51 -13.52 -7.87 -1.48
C HIS A 51 -14.26 -6.66 -0.90
N GLN A 52 -14.56 -6.67 0.41
CA GLN A 52 -15.25 -5.59 1.10
C GLN A 52 -14.52 -4.26 0.97
N THR A 53 -13.22 -4.22 1.25
CA THR A 53 -12.42 -2.98 1.19
C THR A 53 -12.29 -2.44 -0.23
N LEU A 54 -12.14 -3.31 -1.24
CA LEU A 54 -12.10 -2.88 -2.64
C LEU A 54 -13.46 -2.38 -3.13
N SER A 55 -14.58 -2.94 -2.66
CA SER A 55 -15.91 -2.39 -2.94
C SER A 55 -16.03 -0.96 -2.41
N TYR A 56 -15.52 -0.69 -1.20
CA TYR A 56 -15.49 0.65 -0.64
C TYR A 56 -14.68 1.65 -1.48
N ALA A 57 -13.63 1.23 -2.19
CA ALA A 57 -12.91 2.10 -3.12
C ALA A 57 -13.85 2.64 -4.20
N SER A 58 -14.71 1.76 -4.73
CA SER A 58 -15.70 2.12 -5.74
C SER A 58 -16.79 3.03 -5.18
N TYR A 59 -17.33 2.72 -3.99
CA TYR A 59 -18.33 3.58 -3.37
C TYR A 59 -17.78 4.97 -3.04
N LEU A 60 -16.58 5.03 -2.45
CA LEU A 60 -15.91 6.28 -2.11
C LEU A 60 -15.66 7.11 -3.37
N GLY A 61 -15.08 6.52 -4.42
CA GLY A 61 -14.80 7.22 -5.69
C GLY A 61 -16.04 7.73 -6.43
N ASN A 62 -17.25 7.28 -6.07
CA ASN A 62 -18.52 7.74 -6.64
C ASN A 62 -19.35 8.58 -5.66
N LEU A 63 -18.79 8.96 -4.51
CA LEU A 63 -19.45 9.92 -3.62
C LEU A 63 -19.64 11.28 -4.30
N PRO A 64 -20.65 12.07 -3.90
CA PRO A 64 -20.80 13.44 -4.37
C PRO A 64 -19.53 14.27 -4.13
N GLU A 65 -19.21 15.17 -5.05
CA GLU A 65 -17.98 15.98 -4.98
C GLU A 65 -17.82 16.74 -3.66
N HIS A 66 -18.92 17.20 -3.06
CA HIS A 66 -18.89 17.90 -1.77
C HIS A 66 -18.53 16.98 -0.60
N GLU A 67 -18.81 15.68 -0.68
CA GLU A 67 -18.34 14.69 0.32
C GLU A 67 -16.87 14.37 0.10
N LEU A 68 -16.45 14.16 -1.16
CA LEU A 68 -15.05 13.92 -1.52
C LEU A 68 -14.13 15.08 -1.08
N LYS A 69 -14.57 16.33 -1.26
CA LYS A 69 -13.84 17.53 -0.83
C LYS A 69 -13.57 17.57 0.67
N LYS A 70 -14.46 17.01 1.52
CA LYS A 70 -14.23 16.92 2.97
C LYS A 70 -13.09 15.98 3.32
N LEU A 71 -12.75 15.07 2.40
CA LEU A 71 -11.70 14.07 2.57
C LEU A 71 -10.34 14.53 2.01
N GLU A 72 -10.28 15.65 1.28
CA GLU A 72 -9.03 16.17 0.74
C GLU A 72 -8.18 16.83 1.84
N ASN A 73 -6.86 16.65 1.75
CA ASN A 73 -5.92 17.25 2.69
C ASN A 73 -4.69 17.79 1.96
N GLU A 74 -4.78 19.03 1.50
CA GLU A 74 -3.71 19.72 0.78
C GLU A 74 -2.45 19.91 1.64
N LYS A 75 -2.59 20.19 2.94
CA LYS A 75 -1.46 20.34 3.86
C LYS A 75 -0.63 19.06 3.96
N ALA A 76 -1.30 17.91 3.87
CA ALA A 76 -0.67 16.59 3.82
C ALA A 76 -0.32 16.15 2.39
N LYS A 77 -0.19 17.09 1.44
CA LYS A 77 0.15 16.85 0.02
C LYS A 77 -0.85 15.90 -0.68
N PHE A 78 -2.11 15.87 -0.23
CA PHE A 78 -3.14 14.91 -0.67
C PHE A 78 -2.76 13.42 -0.46
N LEU A 79 -1.82 13.14 0.46
CA LEU A 79 -1.38 11.78 0.83
C LEU A 79 -2.03 11.28 2.12
N THR A 80 -3.14 11.90 2.52
CA THR A 80 -4.03 11.46 3.61
C THR A 80 -5.46 11.82 3.23
N GLY A 81 -6.37 10.85 3.24
CA GLY A 81 -7.73 11.03 2.71
C GLY A 81 -7.80 10.91 1.19
N TRP A 82 -8.65 11.69 0.52
CA TRP A 82 -8.95 11.57 -0.91
C TRP A 82 -8.04 12.43 -1.81
N SER A 83 -7.70 11.88 -2.97
CA SER A 83 -6.98 12.55 -4.05
C SER A 83 -7.47 12.05 -5.41
N LEU A 84 -7.87 12.97 -6.28
CA LEU A 84 -8.19 12.73 -7.69
C LEU A 84 -7.76 13.95 -8.48
N GLY A 85 -7.02 13.75 -9.58
CA GLY A 85 -6.62 14.85 -10.45
C GLY A 85 -5.75 15.91 -9.76
N LYS A 86 -4.92 15.50 -8.79
CA LYS A 86 -3.96 16.40 -8.13
C LYS A 86 -2.54 16.28 -8.71
N GLU A 87 -2.27 15.20 -9.45
CA GLU A 87 -1.00 14.96 -10.14
C GLU A 87 -1.13 15.33 -11.63
N THR A 88 -0.19 16.13 -12.12
CA THR A 88 -0.08 16.49 -13.53
C THR A 88 0.82 15.46 -14.23
N LEU A 89 0.29 14.77 -15.23
CA LEU A 89 1.09 13.87 -16.09
C LEU A 89 2.15 14.67 -16.85
N LYS A 90 3.19 14.01 -17.35
CA LYS A 90 4.26 14.65 -18.16
C LYS A 90 3.72 15.44 -19.36
N SER A 91 2.53 15.08 -19.85
CA SER A 91 1.80 15.75 -20.93
C SER A 91 1.11 17.06 -20.54
N GLY A 92 1.12 17.44 -19.26
CA GLY A 92 0.36 18.58 -18.73
C GLY A 92 -1.11 18.28 -18.45
N GLN A 93 -1.58 17.07 -18.76
CA GLN A 93 -2.94 16.63 -18.44
C GLN A 93 -3.04 16.11 -17.01
N VAL A 94 -4.16 16.40 -16.36
CA VAL A 94 -4.46 15.93 -15.01
C VAL A 94 -5.01 14.50 -15.08
N ASP A 95 -4.48 13.58 -14.27
CA ASP A 95 -5.01 12.21 -14.18
C ASP A 95 -6.36 12.19 -13.43
N THR A 96 -7.45 12.19 -14.18
CA THR A 96 -8.82 12.08 -13.66
C THR A 96 -9.38 10.65 -13.77
N PHE A 97 -8.57 9.68 -14.21
CA PHE A 97 -9.01 8.29 -14.39
C PHE A 97 -8.71 7.42 -13.18
N LYS A 98 -8.01 7.95 -12.18
CA LYS A 98 -7.60 7.21 -10.99
C LYS A 98 -7.80 8.04 -9.73
N GLY A 99 -8.76 7.63 -8.92
CA GLY A 99 -8.95 8.11 -7.55
C GLY A 99 -8.07 7.35 -6.57
N SER A 100 -7.50 8.04 -5.60
CA SER A 100 -6.67 7.48 -4.53
C SER A 100 -7.20 7.90 -3.17
N TYR A 101 -7.44 6.93 -2.29
CA TYR A 101 -7.64 7.17 -0.87
C TYR A 101 -6.42 6.70 -0.09
N TYR A 102 -5.82 7.58 0.72
CA TYR A 102 -4.63 7.30 1.51
C TYR A 102 -4.94 7.22 3.00
N ALA A 103 -4.34 6.24 3.68
CA ALA A 103 -4.40 6.13 5.14
C ALA A 103 -3.00 5.84 5.71
N ASN A 104 -2.64 6.58 6.77
CA ASN A 104 -1.54 6.23 7.66
C ASN A 104 -1.92 4.98 8.47
N CYS A 105 -0.99 4.04 8.56
CA CYS A 105 -1.20 2.75 9.23
C CYS A 105 -0.62 2.71 10.64
N ALA A 106 -0.44 3.85 11.31
CA ALA A 106 0.08 3.90 12.69
C ALA A 106 -0.79 3.09 13.68
N PHE A 107 -2.09 2.93 13.38
CA PHE A 107 -3.00 2.03 14.10
C PHE A 107 -2.49 0.59 14.19
N TYR A 108 -1.63 0.17 13.25
CA TYR A 108 -1.02 -1.17 13.25
C TYR A 108 -0.23 -1.41 14.54
N VAL A 109 0.61 -0.44 14.92
CA VAL A 109 1.48 -0.47 16.10
C VAL A 109 0.72 -0.10 17.37
N ASP A 110 -0.16 0.89 17.31
CA ASP A 110 -0.97 1.36 18.44
C ASP A 110 -2.35 1.78 17.91
N ALA A 111 -3.39 1.01 18.24
CA ALA A 111 -4.75 1.18 17.72
C ALA A 111 -5.38 2.55 18.04
N THR A 112 -4.77 3.36 18.91
CA THR A 112 -5.22 4.73 19.22
C THR A 112 -4.64 5.79 18.27
N LEU A 113 -3.70 5.43 17.39
CA LEU A 113 -3.01 6.35 16.50
C LEU A 113 -3.61 6.39 15.09
N ASP A 114 -4.02 7.58 14.66
CA ASP A 114 -4.41 7.86 13.26
C ASP A 114 -3.23 8.37 12.40
N CYS A 115 -2.06 8.64 13.00
CA CYS A 115 -0.83 9.07 12.32
C CYS A 115 0.41 8.78 13.17
N ALA A 116 1.60 8.97 12.60
CA ALA A 116 2.85 8.81 13.33
C ALA A 116 2.99 9.84 14.48
N LYS A 117 3.87 9.54 15.44
CA LYS A 117 4.27 10.49 16.50
C LYS A 117 5.47 11.33 16.02
N PRO A 118 5.46 12.65 16.20
CA PRO A 118 6.56 13.50 15.76
C PRO A 118 7.82 13.31 16.60
N THR A 119 8.98 13.60 16.01
CA THR A 119 10.28 13.73 16.67
C THR A 119 10.95 15.05 16.25
N ALA A 120 12.11 15.38 16.80
CA ALA A 120 12.85 16.59 16.40
C ALA A 120 13.15 16.62 14.89
N ASN A 121 13.50 15.48 14.30
CA ASN A 121 13.85 15.36 12.88
C ASN A 121 12.68 14.88 11.99
N PHE A 122 11.52 14.60 12.59
CA PHE A 122 10.34 14.09 11.90
C PHE A 122 9.12 14.87 12.40
N ASN A 123 8.79 15.96 11.74
CA ASN A 123 7.79 16.93 12.20
C ASN A 123 6.91 17.40 11.02
N THR A 124 5.92 18.24 11.32
CA THR A 124 4.92 18.66 10.33
C THR A 124 5.50 19.52 9.20
N ASP A 125 6.70 20.07 9.36
CA ASP A 125 7.32 20.92 8.34
C ASP A 125 7.98 20.08 7.23
N ASN A 126 8.49 18.89 7.56
CA ASN A 126 9.16 18.01 6.59
C ASN A 126 8.32 16.79 6.16
N PHE A 127 7.51 16.22 7.06
CA PHE A 127 6.71 15.02 6.80
C PHE A 127 5.23 15.17 7.19
N PRO A 128 4.53 16.23 6.72
CA PRO A 128 3.12 16.45 7.06
C PRO A 128 2.21 15.28 6.67
N GLU A 129 2.53 14.56 5.58
CA GLU A 129 1.75 13.41 5.10
C GLU A 129 1.70 12.21 6.04
N TYR A 130 2.67 12.07 6.94
CA TYR A 130 2.72 10.97 7.91
C TYR A 130 2.27 11.41 9.31
N LEU A 131 2.22 12.73 9.55
CA LEU A 131 1.87 13.35 10.82
C LEU A 131 0.48 13.99 10.82
N SER A 132 -0.18 14.04 9.67
CA SER A 132 -1.59 14.37 9.60
C SER A 132 -2.43 13.14 10.01
N PRO A 133 -3.38 13.30 10.94
CA PRO A 133 -4.39 12.28 11.20
C PRO A 133 -5.12 11.88 9.92
N ASN A 134 -5.52 10.62 9.84
CA ASN A 134 -6.37 10.09 8.79
C ASN A 134 -7.69 10.87 8.67
N VAL A 135 -8.09 11.18 7.42
CA VAL A 135 -9.35 11.85 7.12
C VAL A 135 -10.38 10.81 6.67
N TRP A 136 -11.08 10.22 7.63
CA TRP A 136 -12.04 9.15 7.40
C TRP A 136 -13.38 9.68 6.86
N PRO A 137 -14.05 8.96 5.93
CA PRO A 137 -15.46 9.19 5.60
C PRO A 137 -16.33 9.15 6.86
N ALA A 138 -17.35 10.01 6.90
CA ALA A 138 -18.31 10.02 8.00
C ALA A 138 -19.11 8.70 8.03
N GLN A 139 -19.48 8.23 9.23
CA GLN A 139 -20.12 6.92 9.41
C GLN A 139 -21.50 6.83 8.75
N ASP A 140 -22.22 7.95 8.64
CA ASP A 140 -23.49 8.06 7.94
C ASP A 140 -23.35 8.11 6.42
N VAL A 141 -22.16 8.48 5.90
CA VAL A 141 -21.86 8.52 4.47
C VAL A 141 -21.34 7.17 3.97
N LEU A 142 -20.37 6.59 4.70
CA LEU A 142 -19.74 5.33 4.31
C LEU A 142 -19.50 4.43 5.55
N PRO A 143 -20.57 3.84 6.12
CA PRO A 143 -20.50 3.07 7.35
C PRO A 143 -19.55 1.89 7.22
N GLY A 144 -18.72 1.65 8.24
CA GLY A 144 -17.80 0.51 8.28
C GLY A 144 -16.52 0.66 7.44
N PHE A 145 -16.30 1.79 6.77
CA PHE A 145 -15.11 2.01 5.94
C PHE A 145 -13.79 1.86 6.73
N LYS A 146 -13.64 2.62 7.84
CA LYS A 146 -12.45 2.58 8.70
C LYS A 146 -12.09 1.16 9.16
N PRO A 147 -12.96 0.42 9.87
CA PRO A 147 -12.59 -0.92 10.35
C PRO A 147 -12.31 -1.92 9.22
N SER A 148 -12.95 -1.77 8.05
CA SER A 148 -12.67 -2.63 6.90
C SER A 148 -11.25 -2.42 6.35
N LEU A 149 -10.89 -1.15 6.12
CA LEU A 149 -9.55 -0.80 5.64
C LEU A 149 -8.47 -1.21 6.65
N GLU A 150 -8.67 -0.91 7.93
CA GLU A 150 -7.71 -1.26 8.99
C GLU A 150 -7.51 -2.77 9.10
N SER A 151 -8.59 -3.57 9.05
CA SER A 151 -8.52 -5.03 9.14
C SER A 151 -7.75 -5.63 7.97
N LEU A 152 -8.00 -5.16 6.74
CA LEU A 152 -7.23 -5.61 5.58
C LEU A 152 -5.75 -5.20 5.68
N CYS A 153 -5.47 -3.97 6.12
CA CYS A 153 -4.09 -3.49 6.29
C CYS A 153 -3.32 -4.35 7.30
N ARG A 154 -3.95 -4.79 8.40
CA ARG A 154 -3.30 -5.68 9.38
C ARG A 154 -2.83 -6.98 8.74
N VAL A 155 -3.70 -7.66 7.99
CA VAL A 155 -3.34 -8.93 7.31
C VAL A 155 -2.18 -8.73 6.32
N ILE A 156 -2.20 -7.62 5.58
CA ILE A 156 -1.14 -7.29 4.61
C ILE A 156 0.19 -7.02 5.35
N ILE A 157 0.18 -6.20 6.40
CA ILE A 157 1.38 -5.85 7.15
C ILE A 157 1.93 -7.08 7.89
N ASP A 158 1.09 -7.89 8.53
CA ASP A 158 1.51 -9.14 9.18
C ASP A 158 2.21 -10.09 8.19
N THR A 159 1.70 -10.18 6.97
CA THR A 159 2.34 -10.97 5.90
C THR A 159 3.69 -10.34 5.51
N ALA A 160 3.75 -9.01 5.38
CA ALA A 160 4.98 -8.29 5.05
C ALA A 160 6.08 -8.45 6.11
N VAL A 161 5.72 -8.48 7.41
CA VAL A 161 6.65 -8.75 8.52
C VAL A 161 7.32 -10.12 8.34
N LEU A 162 6.56 -11.15 7.95
CA LEU A 162 7.12 -12.48 7.73
C LEU A 162 8.04 -12.56 6.49
N VAL A 163 7.70 -11.82 5.43
CA VAL A 163 8.57 -11.69 4.24
C VAL A 163 9.86 -10.95 4.62
N ALA A 164 9.77 -9.86 5.37
CA ALA A 164 10.91 -9.10 5.87
C ALA A 164 11.86 -9.98 6.69
N ARG A 165 11.32 -10.83 7.58
CA ARG A 165 12.10 -11.81 8.32
C ARG A 165 12.81 -12.84 7.44
N ALA A 166 12.17 -13.27 6.34
CA ALA A 166 12.82 -14.17 5.40
C ALA A 166 14.01 -13.48 4.70
N CYS A 167 13.83 -12.21 4.32
CA CYS A 167 14.92 -11.37 3.79
C CYS A 167 16.03 -11.13 4.81
N ASP A 168 15.71 -10.88 6.07
CA ASP A 168 16.71 -10.74 7.15
C ASP A 168 17.58 -11.98 7.26
N ARG A 169 17.00 -13.19 7.24
CA ARG A 169 17.77 -14.45 7.31
C ARG A 169 18.79 -14.59 6.17
N TYR A 170 18.43 -14.13 4.97
CA TYR A 170 19.35 -14.10 3.84
C TYR A 170 20.42 -13.01 4.02
N ALA A 171 20.02 -11.80 4.39
CA ALA A 171 20.95 -10.69 4.57
C ALA A 171 21.96 -10.96 5.70
N GLU A 172 21.54 -11.62 6.78
CA GLU A 172 22.41 -12.05 7.89
C GLU A 172 23.47 -13.08 7.44
N SER A 173 23.21 -13.89 6.41
CA SER A 173 24.20 -14.83 5.87
C SER A 173 25.12 -14.21 4.83
N GLU A 174 24.61 -13.29 4.01
CA GLU A 174 25.33 -12.76 2.84
C GLU A 174 26.01 -11.40 3.08
N ILE A 175 25.55 -10.62 4.05
CA ILE A 175 26.00 -9.24 4.25
C ILE A 175 26.76 -9.14 5.58
N GLN A 176 28.07 -8.87 5.48
CA GLN A 176 28.90 -8.63 6.65
C GLN A 176 28.39 -7.43 7.45
N ALA A 177 28.29 -7.61 8.77
CA ALA A 177 27.81 -6.60 9.72
C ALA A 177 26.34 -6.16 9.53
N TYR A 178 25.52 -7.00 8.88
CA TYR A 178 24.08 -6.77 8.83
C TYR A 178 23.45 -6.85 10.23
N PRO A 179 22.64 -5.86 10.64
CA PRO A 179 21.96 -5.92 11.94
C PRO A 179 20.90 -7.03 11.95
N LYS A 180 20.97 -7.90 12.96
CA LYS A 180 20.05 -9.04 13.11
C LYS A 180 18.58 -8.57 13.15
N GLY A 181 17.73 -9.16 12.33
CA GLY A 181 16.28 -8.89 12.31
C GLY A 181 15.90 -7.45 11.94
N TYR A 182 16.74 -6.75 11.17
CA TYR A 182 16.56 -5.34 10.89
C TYR A 182 15.26 -5.02 10.15
N LEU A 183 14.97 -5.71 9.04
CA LEU A 183 13.78 -5.44 8.22
C LEU A 183 12.50 -5.84 8.96
N GLU A 184 12.49 -7.01 9.61
CA GLU A 184 11.36 -7.46 10.43
C GLU A 184 11.04 -6.41 11.50
N HIS A 185 12.06 -5.89 12.19
CA HIS A 185 11.90 -4.84 13.18
C HIS A 185 11.35 -3.55 12.57
N VAL A 186 11.94 -3.07 11.46
CA VAL A 186 11.49 -1.85 10.78
C VAL A 186 10.02 -1.96 10.35
N VAL A 187 9.63 -3.06 9.70
CA VAL A 187 8.26 -3.23 9.19
C VAL A 187 7.25 -3.39 10.34
N SER A 188 7.56 -4.20 11.36
CA SER A 188 6.64 -4.48 12.47
C SER A 188 6.43 -3.30 13.43
N THR A 189 7.37 -2.35 13.48
CA THR A 189 7.33 -1.20 14.39
C THR A 189 7.13 0.14 13.68
N SER A 190 7.01 0.14 12.36
CA SER A 190 6.86 1.36 11.57
C SER A 190 5.52 2.06 11.86
N ASN A 191 5.62 3.33 12.22
CA ASN A 191 4.47 4.24 12.27
C ASN A 191 4.25 5.01 10.97
N THR A 192 5.08 4.80 9.95
CA THR A 192 5.07 5.54 8.68
C THR A 192 4.60 4.70 7.50
N THR A 193 4.13 3.47 7.73
CA THR A 193 3.43 2.69 6.71
C THR A 193 2.19 3.45 6.23
N LYS A 194 1.99 3.51 4.91
CA LYS A 194 0.87 4.20 4.27
C LYS A 194 0.15 3.26 3.30
N ALA A 195 -1.15 3.10 3.49
CA ALA A 195 -2.03 2.41 2.57
C ALA A 195 -2.53 3.37 1.49
N ARG A 196 -2.68 2.86 0.26
CA ARG A 196 -3.32 3.54 -0.87
C ARG A 196 -4.37 2.62 -1.46
N LEU A 197 -5.63 3.03 -1.37
CA LEU A 197 -6.77 2.35 -1.97
C LEU A 197 -7.13 3.06 -3.29
N LEU A 198 -7.13 2.32 -4.39
CA LEU A 198 -7.28 2.87 -5.74
C LEU A 198 -8.66 2.56 -6.31
N HIS A 199 -9.25 3.55 -6.99
CA HIS A 199 -10.41 3.37 -7.85
C HIS A 199 -10.09 3.87 -9.26
N TYR A 200 -10.27 3.01 -10.25
CA TYR A 200 -10.08 3.36 -11.66
C TYR A 200 -11.44 3.61 -12.30
N TYR A 201 -11.60 4.78 -12.91
CA TYR A 201 -12.82 5.14 -13.62
C TYR A 201 -12.84 4.52 -15.02
N PRO A 202 -14.02 4.17 -15.56
CA PRO A 202 -14.13 3.66 -16.92
C PRO A 202 -13.62 4.71 -17.90
N GLN A 203 -12.72 4.30 -18.80
CA GLN A 203 -12.21 5.15 -19.86
C GLN A 203 -13.06 4.95 -21.13
N THR A 204 -13.54 6.04 -21.73
CA THR A 204 -14.16 5.94 -23.06
C THR A 204 -13.08 5.75 -24.11
N GLN A 205 -13.45 5.16 -25.26
CA GLN A 205 -12.53 4.95 -26.37
C GLN A 205 -11.97 6.28 -26.90
N GLU A 206 -12.74 7.37 -26.84
CA GLU A 206 -12.23 8.70 -27.17
C GLU A 206 -11.22 9.22 -26.14
N ALA A 207 -11.39 8.93 -24.85
CA ALA A 207 -10.42 9.31 -23.82
C ALA A 207 -9.08 8.58 -24.00
N LEU A 208 -9.12 7.27 -24.25
CA LEU A 208 -7.94 6.44 -24.55
C LEU A 208 -7.15 6.95 -25.77
N SER A 209 -7.86 7.36 -26.83
CA SER A 209 -7.24 7.89 -28.05
C SER A 209 -6.49 9.21 -27.86
N LYS A 210 -6.87 10.01 -26.85
CA LYS A 210 -6.27 11.33 -26.54
C LYS A 210 -5.03 11.26 -25.65
N ILE A 211 -4.88 10.17 -24.89
CA ILE A 211 -3.76 9.98 -23.96
C ILE A 211 -2.50 9.51 -24.71
N GLY A 212 -2.67 9.03 -25.95
CA GLY A 212 -1.61 8.38 -26.71
C GLY A 212 -1.36 6.99 -26.15
N ALA A 213 -1.27 5.99 -27.03
CA ALA A 213 -0.81 4.67 -26.66
C ALA A 213 0.69 4.75 -26.28
N ALA A 214 0.98 5.25 -25.08
CA ALA A 214 2.24 4.98 -24.41
C ALA A 214 1.95 3.82 -23.46
N ASP A 215 2.25 2.62 -23.95
CA ASP A 215 2.68 1.50 -23.10
C ASP A 215 3.67 2.05 -22.05
N ASP A 216 3.56 1.56 -20.82
CA ASP A 216 4.44 1.83 -19.68
C ASP A 216 4.31 3.19 -18.97
N ASP A 217 3.19 3.37 -18.27
CA ASP A 217 3.18 4.07 -16.98
C ASP A 217 2.66 3.08 -15.91
N TRP A 218 3.47 2.04 -15.63
CA TRP A 218 3.34 1.16 -14.46
C TRP A 218 4.20 1.67 -13.30
#